data_AF-A0A7J4E3D8-F1
#
_entry.id   AF-A0A7J4E3D8-F1
#
_cell.length_a   1.000
_cell.length_b   1.000
_cell.length_c   1.000
_cell.angle_alpha   90.00
_cell.angle_beta   90.00
_cell.angle_gamma   90.00
#
_symmetry.space_group_name_H-M   'P 1'
#
loop_
_entity.id
_entity.type
_entity.pdbx_description
1 polymer ?
#
loop_
_entity_poly.entity_id
_entity_poly.type
_entity_poly.pdbx_seq_one_letter_code
_entity_poly.pdbx_strand_id
1 'polypeptide(L)'
;MDFPRRKVFSYWRAKVYGSLKGASLSVLRRFKKFTFWAVVSTFLLLSTTILPVYSAGNGELSISARVTKETYDAGELVRIDGSVTDEAGNPVANALISIQVDDPSGDILHLGAAFSNGEGAFSHEFRIPYDAEAGTYAIHLTASKQGYSDSSTQISCLVVAEFEGLLAAFLALTILLLFLSAARKRGPGGGPNLHPH
;
A
#
# COMPACT_ATOMS: atom_id res chain seq x y z
N MET A 1 72.39 -9.77 -79.62
CA MET A 1 71.55 -8.77 -78.90
C MET A 1 70.33 -9.52 -78.42
N ASP A 2 70.43 -10.23 -77.31
CA ASP A 2 70.31 -9.77 -75.91
C ASP A 2 68.84 -9.54 -75.49
N PHE A 3 68.48 -10.17 -74.37
CA PHE A 3 67.17 -10.35 -73.70
C PHE A 3 66.61 -9.03 -73.09
N PRO A 4 65.51 -8.94 -72.27
CA PRO A 4 64.60 -9.95 -71.68
C PRO A 4 63.07 -9.58 -71.71
N ARG A 5 62.14 -10.56 -71.74
CA ARG A 5 61.40 -11.27 -70.65
C ARG A 5 60.06 -10.66 -70.17
N ARG A 6 59.05 -11.53 -70.33
CA ARG A 6 57.92 -11.88 -69.42
C ARG A 6 56.77 -10.87 -69.31
N LYS A 7 55.57 -11.17 -69.83
CA LYS A 7 54.56 -12.19 -69.46
C LYS A 7 53.62 -11.75 -68.31
N VAL A 8 52.36 -11.63 -68.73
CA VAL A 8 51.10 -12.04 -68.05
C VAL A 8 50.30 -10.94 -67.34
N PHE A 9 48.98 -11.06 -67.54
CA PHE A 9 47.83 -10.39 -66.93
C PHE A 9 47.34 -9.17 -67.72
N SER A 10 46.57 -9.31 -68.81
CA SER A 10 45.37 -10.15 -68.99
C SER A 10 44.41 -10.04 -67.80
N TYR A 11 43.27 -9.42 -68.07
CA TYR A 11 42.02 -9.59 -67.32
C TYR A 11 41.72 -8.67 -66.13
N TRP A 12 41.96 -7.36 -66.26
CA TRP A 12 41.19 -6.38 -65.48
C TRP A 12 40.81 -5.17 -66.33
N ARG A 13 39.56 -4.71 -66.14
CA ARG A 13 38.94 -3.47 -66.66
C ARG A 13 38.41 -3.47 -68.11
N ALA A 14 37.21 -4.01 -68.28
CA ALA A 14 36.19 -3.40 -69.14
C ALA A 14 34.78 -3.83 -68.70
N LYS A 15 34.34 -3.27 -67.57
CA LYS A 15 32.93 -3.13 -67.22
C LYS A 15 32.40 -1.98 -68.09
N VAL A 16 31.37 -2.20 -68.90
CA VAL A 16 30.31 -1.22 -69.26
C VAL A 16 29.35 -1.81 -70.31
N TYR A 17 28.12 -2.06 -69.87
CA TYR A 17 26.85 -1.95 -70.61
C TYR A 17 26.60 -2.78 -71.89
N GLY A 18 25.76 -3.80 -71.74
CA GLY A 18 25.06 -4.52 -72.81
C GLY A 18 25.02 -6.00 -72.48
N SER A 19 24.00 -6.55 -71.83
CA SER A 19 22.70 -6.71 -72.45
C SER A 19 21.74 -7.26 -71.40
N LEU A 20 20.91 -6.37 -70.84
CA LEU A 20 19.68 -6.75 -70.15
C LEU A 20 18.59 -6.94 -71.20
N LYS A 21 18.39 -8.17 -71.71
CA LYS A 21 17.14 -8.58 -72.36
C LYS A 21 16.93 -10.08 -72.14
N GLY A 22 16.15 -10.46 -71.13
CA GLY A 22 15.62 -11.84 -71.09
C GLY A 22 15.15 -12.41 -69.75
N ALA A 23 15.51 -11.84 -68.60
CA ALA A 23 15.04 -12.37 -67.33
C ALA A 23 13.68 -11.77 -66.94
N SER A 24 12.62 -12.55 -67.17
CA SER A 24 11.23 -12.22 -66.87
C SER A 24 11.02 -11.81 -65.40
N LEU A 25 10.46 -10.61 -65.21
CA LEU A 25 10.16 -9.96 -63.92
C LEU A 25 9.18 -10.75 -63.01
N SER A 26 8.62 -11.85 -63.49
CA SER A 26 7.72 -12.73 -62.72
C SER A 26 8.45 -13.60 -61.70
N VAL A 27 9.74 -13.91 -61.90
CA VAL A 27 10.51 -14.76 -60.98
C VAL A 27 10.98 -13.96 -59.74
N LEU A 28 11.35 -12.70 -59.94
CA LEU A 28 11.85 -11.82 -58.85
C LEU A 28 10.76 -11.33 -57.89
N ARG A 29 9.47 -11.45 -58.23
CA ARG A 29 8.35 -11.18 -57.30
C ARG A 29 7.96 -12.38 -56.45
N ARG A 30 8.28 -13.61 -56.86
CA ARG A 30 7.99 -14.83 -56.08
C ARG A 30 9.03 -15.09 -54.98
N PHE A 31 10.29 -14.70 -55.18
CA PHE A 31 11.36 -14.99 -54.21
C PHE A 31 11.47 -14.02 -53.03
N LYS A 32 10.98 -12.77 -53.15
CA LYS A 32 11.00 -11.80 -52.03
C LYS A 32 9.97 -12.10 -50.94
N LYS A 33 8.89 -12.82 -51.26
CA LYS A 33 7.85 -13.16 -50.28
C LYS A 33 8.23 -14.38 -49.42
N PHE A 34 9.06 -15.27 -49.96
CA PHE A 34 9.41 -16.52 -49.29
C PHE A 34 10.53 -16.36 -48.26
N THR A 35 11.54 -15.55 -48.57
CA THR A 35 12.62 -15.26 -47.61
C THR A 35 12.19 -14.29 -46.51
N PHE A 36 11.24 -13.39 -46.79
CA PHE A 36 10.69 -12.48 -45.79
C PHE A 36 9.82 -13.20 -44.75
N TRP A 37 8.97 -14.15 -45.18
CA TRP A 37 8.18 -14.96 -44.24
C TRP A 37 9.03 -15.99 -43.47
N ALA A 38 10.12 -16.52 -44.07
CA ALA A 38 11.01 -17.45 -43.38
C ALA A 38 11.81 -16.78 -42.24
N VAL A 39 12.30 -15.55 -42.43
CA VAL A 39 13.03 -14.81 -41.39
C VAL A 39 12.08 -14.35 -40.29
N VAL A 40 10.85 -13.92 -40.62
CA VAL A 40 9.80 -13.59 -39.63
C VAL A 40 9.39 -14.83 -38.82
N SER A 41 9.32 -16.01 -39.43
CA SER A 41 9.00 -17.28 -38.74
C SER A 41 10.11 -17.78 -37.82
N THR A 42 11.38 -17.48 -38.12
CA THR A 42 12.51 -17.87 -37.27
C THR A 42 12.71 -16.85 -36.13
N PHE A 43 12.34 -15.58 -36.36
CA PHE A 43 12.31 -14.54 -35.33
C PHE A 43 11.14 -14.72 -34.34
N LEU A 44 10.02 -15.30 -34.77
CA LEU A 44 8.89 -15.63 -33.89
C LEU A 44 9.16 -16.82 -32.95
N LEU A 45 10.06 -17.73 -33.32
CA LEU A 45 10.44 -18.89 -32.50
C LEU A 45 11.60 -18.60 -31.54
N LEU A 46 12.31 -17.47 -31.70
CA LEU A 46 13.35 -17.03 -30.77
C LEU A 46 12.87 -15.95 -29.78
N SER A 47 11.58 -15.60 -29.83
CA SER A 47 10.93 -14.63 -28.93
C SER A 47 10.08 -15.31 -27.85
N THR A 48 10.36 -16.57 -27.50
CA THR A 48 9.96 -17.06 -26.19
C THR A 48 11.00 -16.60 -25.19
N THR A 49 10.93 -15.34 -24.78
CA THR A 49 11.56 -14.93 -23.53
C THR A 49 10.98 -15.83 -22.45
N ILE A 50 11.83 -16.67 -21.86
CA ILE A 50 11.50 -17.40 -20.65
C ILE A 50 11.07 -16.31 -19.64
N LEU A 51 9.79 -16.31 -19.26
CA LEU A 51 9.35 -15.51 -18.13
C LEU A 51 10.18 -15.97 -16.92
N PRO A 52 10.77 -15.06 -16.12
CA PRO A 52 11.34 -15.48 -14.85
C PRO A 52 10.24 -16.21 -14.08
N VAL A 53 10.48 -17.49 -13.76
CA VAL A 53 9.64 -18.23 -12.84
C VAL A 53 9.72 -17.46 -11.52
N TYR A 54 8.61 -16.85 -11.13
CA TYR A 54 8.51 -16.20 -9.83
C TYR A 54 8.69 -17.27 -8.76
N SER A 55 9.74 -17.05 -7.97
CA SER A 55 10.18 -17.66 -6.71
C SER A 55 9.37 -18.85 -6.18
N ALA A 56 10.09 -19.86 -5.69
CA ALA A 56 9.64 -20.55 -4.48
C ALA A 56 9.36 -19.45 -3.44
N GLY A 57 8.10 -19.11 -3.21
CA GLY A 57 7.75 -18.11 -2.23
C GLY A 57 8.28 -18.55 -0.88
N ASN A 58 8.75 -17.61 -0.06
CA ASN A 58 9.13 -17.86 1.33
C ASN A 58 7.89 -18.19 2.22
N GLY A 59 6.79 -18.65 1.61
CA GLY A 59 5.46 -18.79 2.21
C GLY A 59 4.55 -17.58 2.00
N GLU A 60 3.37 -17.69 2.60
CA GLU A 60 2.39 -16.64 2.80
C GLU A 60 2.75 -15.77 4.00
N LEU A 61 2.49 -14.46 3.91
CA LEU A 61 2.56 -13.59 5.08
C LEU A 61 1.35 -13.83 5.98
N SER A 62 1.52 -13.54 7.27
CA SER A 62 0.42 -13.42 8.22
C SER A 62 0.53 -12.08 8.92
N ILE A 63 -0.53 -11.28 8.85
CA ILE A 63 -0.61 -9.98 9.52
C ILE A 63 -1.61 -10.04 10.66
N SER A 64 -1.19 -9.57 11.84
CA SER A 64 -2.07 -9.32 12.98
C SER A 64 -1.97 -7.85 13.39
N ALA A 65 -3.11 -7.25 13.71
CA ALA A 65 -3.18 -5.83 14.05
C ALA A 65 -4.26 -5.60 15.12
N ARG A 66 -4.11 -4.52 15.87
CA ARG A 66 -5.11 -4.03 16.83
C ARG A 66 -4.97 -2.54 17.02
N VAL A 67 -6.08 -1.92 17.41
CA VAL A 67 -6.10 -0.55 17.92
C VAL A 67 -5.80 -0.53 19.42
N THR A 68 -5.28 0.59 19.93
CA THR A 68 -4.89 0.71 21.35
C THR A 68 -6.06 0.94 22.30
N LYS A 69 -7.18 1.48 21.81
CA LYS A 69 -8.44 1.70 22.54
C LYS A 69 -9.63 1.10 21.78
N GLU A 70 -10.68 0.78 22.51
CA GLU A 70 -11.95 0.29 21.93
C GLU A 70 -12.80 1.43 21.36
N THR A 71 -12.71 2.62 21.96
CA THR A 71 -13.48 3.82 21.61
C THR A 71 -12.59 5.04 21.51
N TYR A 72 -12.94 5.94 20.60
CA TYR A 72 -12.24 7.20 20.34
C TYR A 72 -13.23 8.34 20.15
N ASP A 73 -12.79 9.55 20.49
CA ASP A 73 -13.52 10.79 20.21
C ASP A 73 -13.09 11.40 18.86
N ALA A 74 -13.95 12.23 18.28
CA ALA A 74 -13.58 13.06 17.14
C ALA A 74 -12.38 13.95 17.49
N GLY A 75 -11.42 14.07 16.57
CA GLY A 75 -10.17 14.80 16.83
C GLY A 75 -9.09 14.00 17.57
N GLU A 76 -9.36 12.78 18.03
CA GLU A 76 -8.41 11.92 18.73
C GLU A 76 -7.42 11.23 17.77
N LEU A 77 -6.24 10.89 18.29
CA LEU A 77 -5.22 10.12 17.58
C LEU A 77 -5.45 8.62 17.81
N VAL A 78 -5.73 7.89 16.73
CA VAL A 78 -5.83 6.43 16.72
C VAL A 78 -4.45 5.85 16.44
N ARG A 79 -4.06 4.87 17.26
CA ARG A 79 -2.82 4.11 17.08
C ARG A 79 -3.14 2.66 16.76
N ILE A 80 -2.53 2.17 15.69
CA ILE A 80 -2.60 0.79 15.24
C ILE A 80 -1.23 0.16 15.52
N ASP A 81 -1.21 -0.95 16.25
CA ASP A 81 -0.01 -1.76 16.47
C ASP A 81 -0.25 -3.17 15.92
N GLY A 82 0.79 -3.80 15.38
CA GLY A 82 0.68 -5.13 14.81
C GLY A 82 2.00 -5.81 14.53
N SER A 83 1.93 -7.00 13.97
CA SER A 83 3.08 -7.80 13.55
C SER A 83 2.83 -8.54 12.24
N VAL A 84 3.92 -8.80 11.53
CA VAL A 84 3.96 -9.58 10.29
C VAL A 84 4.88 -10.79 10.48
N THR A 85 4.35 -11.98 10.24
CA THR A 85 5.11 -13.24 10.27
C THR A 85 4.99 -14.01 8.97
N ASP A 86 5.78 -15.06 8.80
CA ASP A 86 5.58 -16.08 7.76
C ASP A 86 4.66 -17.20 8.27
N GLU A 87 4.39 -18.21 7.42
CA GLU A 87 3.59 -19.40 7.75
C GLU A 87 4.14 -20.20 8.94
N ALA A 88 5.45 -20.15 9.18
CA ALA A 88 6.09 -20.82 10.30
C ALA A 88 6.08 -19.98 11.59
N GLY A 89 5.52 -18.77 11.55
CA GLY A 89 5.46 -17.83 12.67
C GLY A 89 6.76 -17.06 12.89
N ASN A 90 7.72 -17.09 11.96
CA ASN A 90 8.93 -16.28 12.06
C ASN A 90 8.63 -14.83 11.71
N PRO A 91 9.22 -13.85 12.41
CA PRO A 91 9.02 -12.44 12.11
C PRO A 91 9.57 -12.08 10.73
N VAL A 92 8.80 -11.29 9.97
CA VAL A 92 9.19 -10.83 8.64
C VAL A 92 9.47 -9.33 8.69
N ALA A 93 10.75 -8.96 8.59
CA ALA A 93 11.18 -7.57 8.54
C ALA A 93 10.99 -6.91 7.16
N ASN A 94 10.85 -5.59 7.13
CA ASN A 94 10.72 -4.77 5.92
C ASN A 94 9.57 -5.20 5.00
N ALA A 95 8.50 -5.78 5.56
CA ALA A 95 7.25 -5.94 4.84
C ALA A 95 6.54 -4.57 4.78
N LEU A 96 5.98 -4.22 3.63
CA LEU A 96 5.15 -3.02 3.46
C LEU A 96 3.75 -3.33 3.98
N ILE A 97 3.22 -2.49 4.87
CA ILE A 97 1.84 -2.56 5.35
C ILE A 97 1.10 -1.38 4.76
N SER A 98 0.19 -1.63 3.81
CA SER A 98 -0.73 -0.64 3.28
C SER A 98 -1.95 -0.55 4.19
N ILE A 99 -2.38 0.66 4.52
CA ILE A 99 -3.43 0.93 5.51
C ILE A 99 -4.48 1.83 4.86
N GLN A 100 -5.73 1.37 4.88
CA GLN A 100 -6.90 2.16 4.47
C GLN A 100 -7.90 2.17 5.63
N VAL A 101 -8.39 3.35 5.97
CA VAL A 101 -9.44 3.53 6.97
C VAL A 101 -10.66 4.07 6.26
N ASP A 102 -11.76 3.35 6.37
CA ASP A 102 -13.06 3.73 5.84
C ASP A 102 -13.97 4.18 6.98
N ASP A 103 -14.74 5.23 6.72
CA ASP A 103 -15.75 5.74 7.63
C ASP A 103 -17.00 4.83 7.66
N PRO A 104 -17.98 5.10 8.55
CA PRO A 104 -19.19 4.29 8.64
C PRO A 104 -20.06 4.29 7.37
N SER A 105 -19.89 5.28 6.49
CA SER A 105 -20.55 5.38 5.19
C SER A 105 -19.83 4.59 4.09
N GLY A 106 -18.60 4.13 4.37
CA GLY A 106 -17.74 3.40 3.44
C GLY A 106 -16.84 4.30 2.59
N ASP A 107 -16.76 5.60 2.92
CA ASP A 107 -15.84 6.53 2.27
C ASP A 107 -14.45 6.46 2.92
N ILE A 108 -13.41 6.67 2.10
CA ILE A 108 -12.02 6.60 2.57
C ILE A 108 -11.71 7.82 3.44
N LEU A 109 -11.52 7.58 4.73
CA LEU A 109 -11.09 8.59 5.70
C LEU A 109 -9.57 8.80 5.64
N HIS A 110 -8.80 7.71 5.58
CA HIS A 110 -7.35 7.76 5.69
C HIS A 110 -6.66 6.70 4.82
N LEU A 111 -5.53 7.09 4.22
CA LEU A 111 -4.60 6.18 3.55
C LEU A 111 -3.21 6.35 4.15
N GLY A 112 -2.54 5.24 4.43
CA GLY A 112 -1.21 5.24 5.02
C GLY A 112 -0.40 4.02 4.65
N ALA A 113 0.87 4.05 5.01
CA ALA A 113 1.76 2.93 4.88
C ALA A 113 2.78 2.89 6.03
N ALA A 114 3.12 1.68 6.45
CA ALA A 114 4.16 1.40 7.44
C ALA A 114 5.07 0.27 6.96
N PHE A 115 6.21 0.09 7.63
CA PHE A 115 7.09 -1.07 7.41
C PHE A 115 7.29 -1.83 8.69
N SER A 116 7.33 -3.17 8.60
CA SER A 116 7.69 -4.00 9.74
C SER A 116 9.19 -3.87 10.06
N ASN A 117 9.52 -3.88 11.35
CA ASN A 117 10.90 -3.82 11.84
C ASN A 117 11.56 -5.22 11.86
N GLY A 118 12.77 -5.33 12.42
CA GLY A 118 13.51 -6.59 12.53
C GLY A 118 12.77 -7.71 13.28
N GLU A 119 11.84 -7.37 14.16
CA GLU A 119 11.01 -8.30 14.94
C GLU A 119 9.63 -8.52 14.29
N GLY A 120 9.44 -8.04 13.06
CA GLY A 120 8.17 -8.13 12.34
C GLY A 120 7.10 -7.16 12.85
N ALA A 121 7.38 -6.33 13.85
CA ALA A 121 6.41 -5.40 14.44
C ALA A 121 6.27 -4.12 13.61
N PHE A 122 5.09 -3.53 13.59
CA PHE A 122 4.81 -2.23 12.99
C PHE A 122 3.86 -1.39 13.87
N SER A 123 3.89 -0.08 13.66
CA SER A 123 2.97 0.87 14.30
C SER A 123 2.61 1.98 13.31
N HIS A 124 1.37 2.43 13.33
CA HIS A 124 0.86 3.52 12.50
C HIS A 124 -0.15 4.35 13.28
N GLU A 125 -0.14 5.66 13.04
CA GLU A 125 -1.05 6.60 13.71
C GLU A 125 -1.80 7.42 12.67
N PHE A 126 -3.07 7.68 12.95
CA PHE A 126 -3.89 8.59 12.16
C PHE A 126 -4.83 9.37 13.08
N ARG A 127 -5.29 10.53 12.62
CA ARG A 127 -6.16 11.39 13.40
C ARG A 127 -7.58 11.32 12.88
N ILE A 128 -8.54 11.10 13.77
CA ILE A 128 -9.97 11.21 13.43
C ILE A 128 -10.27 12.70 13.23
N PRO A 129 -10.90 13.11 12.11
CA PRO A 129 -11.34 14.49 11.91
C PRO A 129 -12.25 14.97 13.05
N TYR A 130 -12.26 16.27 13.32
CA TYR A 130 -13.10 16.85 14.37
C TYR A 130 -14.59 16.85 14.03
N ASP A 131 -14.91 16.74 12.74
CA ASP A 131 -16.25 16.66 12.16
C ASP A 131 -16.62 15.23 11.75
N ALA A 132 -15.84 14.23 12.19
CA ALA A 132 -16.08 12.82 11.90
C ALA A 132 -17.43 12.35 12.47
N GLU A 133 -18.16 11.57 11.68
CA GLU A 133 -19.40 10.97 12.13
C GLU A 133 -19.14 9.89 13.17
N ALA A 134 -20.04 9.78 14.15
CA ALA A 134 -20.00 8.69 15.11
C ALA A 134 -20.37 7.38 14.41
N GLY A 135 -19.62 6.32 14.69
CA GLY A 135 -19.87 5.00 14.13
C GLY A 135 -18.65 4.11 14.14
N THR A 136 -18.80 2.93 13.53
CA THR A 136 -17.71 1.95 13.41
C THR A 136 -16.91 2.23 12.14
N TYR A 137 -15.63 2.50 12.32
CA TYR A 137 -14.67 2.71 11.23
C TYR A 137 -13.97 1.39 10.93
N ALA A 138 -13.84 1.07 9.64
CA ALA A 138 -13.16 -0.14 9.18
C ALA A 138 -11.72 0.18 8.81
N ILE A 139 -10.77 -0.61 9.30
CA ILE A 139 -9.35 -0.46 9.02
C ILE A 139 -8.89 -1.70 8.28
N HIS A 140 -8.54 -1.52 7.00
CA HIS A 140 -8.03 -2.54 6.11
C HIS A 140 -6.51 -2.45 6.08
N LEU A 141 -5.83 -3.56 6.38
CA LEU A 141 -4.38 -3.66 6.33
C LEU A 141 -3.96 -4.76 5.35
N THR A 142 -3.02 -4.44 4.47
CA THR A 142 -2.41 -5.41 3.55
C THR A 142 -0.90 -5.42 3.72
N ALA A 143 -0.35 -6.55 4.14
CA ALA A 143 1.09 -6.79 4.19
C ALA A 143 1.57 -7.35 2.84
N SER A 144 2.63 -6.75 2.30
CA SER A 144 3.26 -7.18 1.05
C SER A 144 4.78 -7.19 1.18
N LYS A 145 5.42 -8.19 0.57
CA LYS A 145 6.87 -8.27 0.47
C LYS A 145 7.27 -9.14 -0.72
N GLN A 146 8.26 -8.67 -1.49
CA GLN A 146 8.79 -9.45 -2.61
C GLN A 146 9.24 -10.84 -2.16
N GLY A 147 8.76 -11.87 -2.87
CA GLY A 147 9.08 -13.27 -2.57
C GLY A 147 8.14 -13.92 -1.55
N TYR A 148 7.13 -13.21 -1.05
CA TYR A 148 6.04 -13.77 -0.25
C TYR A 148 4.70 -13.55 -0.98
N SER A 149 3.69 -14.33 -0.61
CA SER A 149 2.30 -13.99 -0.94
C SER A 149 1.80 -12.93 0.03
N ASP A 150 1.10 -11.93 -0.50
CA ASP A 150 0.50 -10.86 0.30
C ASP A 150 -0.59 -11.40 1.23
N SER A 151 -0.82 -10.71 2.35
CA SER A 151 -1.83 -11.06 3.34
C SER A 151 -2.59 -9.83 3.78
N SER A 152 -3.89 -9.99 4.08
CA SER A 152 -4.74 -8.87 4.48
C SER A 152 -5.55 -9.20 5.72
N THR A 153 -5.80 -8.19 6.54
CA THR A 153 -6.67 -8.27 7.72
C THR A 153 -7.52 -7.02 7.83
N GLN A 154 -8.64 -7.14 8.54
CA GLN A 154 -9.54 -6.04 8.83
C GLN A 154 -9.77 -5.96 10.33
N ILE A 155 -9.59 -4.77 10.88
CA ILE A 155 -9.96 -4.44 12.26
C ILE A 155 -10.92 -3.25 12.25
N SER A 156 -11.48 -2.91 13.41
CA SER A 156 -12.37 -1.77 13.54
C SER A 156 -12.11 -0.99 14.81
N CYS A 157 -12.55 0.27 14.82
CA CYS A 157 -12.65 1.09 16.01
C CYS A 157 -13.98 1.83 16.04
N LEU A 158 -14.51 2.07 17.23
CA LEU A 158 -15.74 2.83 17.42
C LEU A 158 -15.40 4.29 17.69
N VAL A 159 -15.88 5.20 16.84
CA VAL A 159 -15.83 6.63 17.10
C VAL A 159 -17.17 7.04 17.71
N VAL A 160 -17.13 7.67 18.86
CA VAL A 160 -18.33 8.18 19.53
C VAL A 160 -18.46 9.68 19.27
N ALA A 161 -19.69 10.15 19.15
CA ALA A 161 -19.95 11.58 19.17
C ALA A 161 -19.51 12.09 20.55
N GLU A 162 -18.74 13.18 20.57
CA GLU A 162 -18.39 13.86 21.81
C GLU A 162 -19.70 14.32 22.46
N PHE A 163 -20.20 13.60 23.46
CA PHE A 163 -21.35 14.05 24.24
C PHE A 163 -20.88 15.01 25.33
N GLU A 164 -20.56 16.22 24.87
CA GLU A 164 -20.64 17.49 25.58
C GLU A 164 -20.00 17.51 26.98
N GLY A 165 -18.70 17.81 27.04
CA GLY A 165 -18.05 18.32 28.26
C GLY A 165 -18.82 19.51 28.88
N LEU A 166 -19.63 20.22 28.10
CA LEU A 166 -20.55 21.27 28.53
C LEU A 166 -21.73 20.73 29.36
N LEU A 167 -22.34 19.61 28.98
CA LEU A 167 -23.37 18.96 29.80
C LEU A 167 -22.78 18.41 31.09
N ALA A 168 -21.58 17.82 31.04
CA ALA A 168 -20.87 17.39 32.24
C ALA A 168 -20.53 18.58 33.15
N ALA A 169 -20.11 19.71 32.59
CA ALA A 169 -19.85 20.94 33.34
C ALA A 169 -21.12 21.54 33.92
N PHE A 170 -22.25 21.54 33.19
CA PHE A 170 -23.55 21.97 33.71
C PHE A 170 -24.05 21.04 34.82
N LEU A 171 -23.91 19.73 34.68
CA LEU A 171 -24.25 18.78 35.74
C LEU A 171 -23.36 18.98 36.97
N ALA A 172 -22.05 19.16 36.79
CA ALA A 172 -21.13 19.45 37.90
C ALA A 172 -21.47 20.78 38.59
N LEU A 173 -21.78 21.83 37.83
CA LEU A 173 -22.17 23.14 38.36
C LEU A 173 -23.51 23.07 39.10
N THR A 174 -24.51 22.36 38.56
CA THR A 174 -25.81 22.21 39.20
C THR A 174 -25.71 21.43 40.51
N ILE A 175 -24.93 20.36 40.55
CA ILE A 175 -24.63 19.60 41.78
C ILE A 175 -23.94 20.51 42.81
N LEU A 176 -22.92 21.27 42.40
CA LEU A 176 -22.22 22.23 43.27
C LEU A 176 -23.16 23.27 43.87
N LEU A 177 -24.05 23.86 43.06
CA LEU A 177 -25.04 24.84 43.52
C LEU A 177 -26.04 24.23 44.51
N LEU A 178 -26.49 23.00 44.30
CA LEU A 178 -27.34 22.28 45.24
C LEU A 178 -26.62 22.06 46.58
N PHE A 179 -25.36 21.63 46.57
CA PHE A 179 -24.54 21.48 47.77
C PHE A 179 -24.37 22.80 48.55
N LEU A 180 -24.08 23.91 47.86
CA LEU A 180 -23.95 25.23 48.50
C LEU A 180 -25.28 25.71 49.10
N SER A 181 -26.41 25.44 48.43
CA SER A 181 -27.74 25.79 48.93
C SER A 181 -28.13 24.97 50.18
N ALA A 182 -27.73 23.70 50.25
CA ALA A 182 -27.98 22.82 51.39
C ALA A 182 -27.10 23.17 52.60
N ALA A 183 -25.84 23.54 52.37
CA ALA A 183 -24.92 23.99 53.42
C ALA A 183 -25.42 25.27 54.11
N ARG A 184 -26.01 26.20 53.36
CA ARG A 184 -26.55 27.46 53.90
C ARG A 184 -27.76 27.29 54.82
N LYS A 185 -28.52 26.20 54.68
CA LYS A 185 -29.69 25.90 55.53
C LYS A 185 -29.35 25.33 56.91
N ARG A 186 -28.09 24.94 57.16
CA ARG A 186 -27.61 24.51 58.49
C ARG A 186 -26.86 25.65 59.21
N GLY A 187 -27.54 26.76 59.46
CA GLY A 187 -27.08 27.78 60.41
C GLY A 187 -27.28 27.33 61.87
N PRO A 188 -26.51 27.84 62.85
CA PRO A 188 -26.42 27.29 64.20
C PRO A 188 -27.72 27.54 64.98
N GLY A 189 -28.55 26.52 65.10
CA GLY A 189 -29.73 26.52 65.95
C GLY A 189 -29.41 26.03 67.36
N GLY A 190 -29.55 26.92 68.35
CA GLY A 190 -29.86 26.57 69.74
C GLY A 190 -28.67 26.48 70.70
N GLY A 191 -28.22 27.63 71.21
CA GLY A 191 -27.46 27.64 72.48
C GLY A 191 -28.40 27.32 73.67
N PRO A 192 -27.96 26.54 74.67
CA PRO A 192 -28.82 26.19 75.81
C PRO A 192 -29.05 27.39 76.73
N ASN A 193 -30.32 27.69 77.01
CA ASN A 193 -30.74 28.64 78.04
C ASN A 193 -30.34 28.12 79.42
N LEU A 194 -29.44 28.81 80.11
CA LEU A 194 -29.20 28.66 81.54
C LEU A 194 -29.97 29.75 82.29
N HIS A 195 -31.04 29.35 82.96
CA HIS A 195 -31.74 30.17 83.95
C HIS A 195 -31.01 30.10 85.30
N PRO A 196 -30.79 31.23 86.00
CA PRO A 196 -30.30 31.21 87.37
C PRO A 196 -31.47 31.17 88.37
N HIS A 197 -31.38 30.25 89.33
CA HIS A 197 -32.05 30.32 90.64
C HIS A 197 -31.00 30.17 91.73
#